data_AF-K4AG20-F1
#
_entry.id   AF-K4AG20-F1
#
_cell.length_a   1.000
_cell.length_b   1.000
_cell.length_c   1.000
_cell.angle_alpha   90.00
_cell.angle_beta   90.00
_cell.angle_gamma   90.00
#
_symmetry.space_group_name_H-M   'P 1'
#
loop_
_entity.id
_entity.type
_entity.pdbx_description
1 polymer ?
#
loop_
_entity_poly.entity_id
_entity_poly.type
_entity_poly.pdbx_seq_one_letter_code
_entity_poly.pdbx_strand_id
1 'polypeptide(L)'
;MGASESLLSRQQLQQPRPPWADEITTVSEGRRDDADADPLLRRIRSLTIAPPLLSSQSESEAESSLTDILVRKPSTSSAASGNLNPNVLAELFSMYREWQEENAKRISQKQEEIENKIETADALAVKLLQRFNYSLYSMRSTSHNLAEGNNGLLRLVLHLYT
;
A
#
# COMPACT_ATOMS: atom_id res chain seq x y z
N MET A 1 34.07 9.07 -13.93
CA MET A 1 33.04 9.89 -13.26
C MET A 1 32.62 10.96 -14.24
N GLY A 2 31.42 10.84 -14.81
CA GLY A 2 30.84 11.79 -15.76
C GLY A 2 29.33 11.62 -15.69
N ALA A 3 28.62 12.66 -15.26
CA ALA A 3 27.18 12.66 -15.10
C ALA A 3 26.55 13.21 -16.37
N SER A 4 25.65 12.43 -16.96
CA SER A 4 24.80 12.89 -18.07
C SER A 4 23.59 13.64 -17.51
N GLU A 5 23.41 14.82 -18.06
CA GLU A 5 22.31 15.74 -17.84
C GLU A 5 21.08 15.24 -18.61
N SER A 6 19.88 15.37 -18.04
CA SER A 6 18.63 15.27 -18.81
C SER A 6 17.68 16.38 -18.39
N LEU A 7 17.52 17.32 -19.31
CA LEU A 7 16.66 18.50 -19.27
C LEU A 7 15.28 18.14 -19.84
N LEU A 8 14.27 17.85 -19.01
CA LEU A 8 12.87 17.89 -19.47
C LEU A 8 11.90 18.21 -18.32
N SER A 9 11.76 19.50 -18.00
CA SER A 9 10.47 20.08 -17.57
C SER A 9 10.57 21.60 -17.51
N ARG A 10 10.80 22.22 -18.67
CA ARG A 10 10.61 23.67 -18.87
C ARG A 10 9.46 23.90 -19.83
N GLN A 11 8.29 23.33 -19.56
CA GLN A 11 7.08 23.70 -20.29
C GLN A 11 5.80 23.17 -19.62
N GLN A 12 5.52 23.58 -18.39
CA GLN A 12 4.15 23.57 -17.89
C GLN A 12 3.90 24.77 -16.98
N LEU A 13 3.22 25.75 -17.59
CA LEU A 13 2.23 26.62 -16.99
C LEU A 13 2.72 27.65 -15.95
N GLN A 14 2.98 28.84 -16.48
CA GLN A 14 2.47 30.07 -15.88
C GLN A 14 0.97 29.90 -15.55
N GLN A 15 0.69 29.62 -14.28
CA GLN A 15 -0.55 30.01 -13.64
C GLN A 15 -0.18 30.59 -12.27
N PRO A 16 -0.74 31.74 -11.86
CA PRO A 16 -0.55 32.23 -10.50
C PRO A 16 -1.17 31.23 -9.54
N ARG A 17 -0.33 30.57 -8.73
CA ARG A 17 -0.76 29.64 -7.68
C ARG A 17 -1.67 30.41 -6.72
N PRO A 18 -2.90 29.96 -6.46
CA PRO A 18 -3.80 30.66 -5.55
C PRO A 18 -3.31 30.54 -4.09
N PRO A 19 -3.58 31.54 -3.24
CA PRO A 19 -2.97 31.71 -1.91
C PRO A 19 -3.42 30.70 -0.84
N TRP A 20 -4.27 29.73 -1.17
CA TRP A 20 -4.78 28.72 -0.23
C TRP A 20 -3.99 27.41 -0.24
N ALA A 21 -2.89 27.32 -1.00
CA ALA A 21 -2.12 26.08 -1.13
C ALA A 21 -1.31 25.69 0.12
N ASP A 22 -1.17 26.57 1.13
CA ASP A 22 -0.34 26.34 2.33
C ASP A 22 -1.07 26.62 3.66
N GLU A 23 -2.38 26.38 3.76
CA GLU A 23 -3.09 26.50 5.04
C GLU A 23 -3.55 25.12 5.55
N ILE A 24 -2.77 24.53 6.46
CA ILE A 24 -3.17 23.32 7.18
C ILE A 24 -4.20 23.72 8.23
N THR A 25 -5.49 23.58 7.91
CA THR A 25 -6.58 23.79 8.87
C THR A 25 -6.66 22.58 9.80
N THR A 26 -6.16 22.70 11.03
CA THR A 26 -6.38 21.68 12.07
C THR A 26 -7.83 21.75 12.54
N VAL A 27 -8.62 20.72 12.27
CA VAL A 27 -9.98 20.58 12.78
C VAL A 27 -9.91 20.18 14.25
N SER A 28 -9.82 21.16 15.17
CA SER A 28 -9.68 20.90 16.60
C SER A 28 -11.01 20.61 17.32
N GLU A 29 -12.16 20.68 16.65
CA GLU A 29 -13.43 20.63 17.35
C GLU A 29 -14.51 19.86 16.57
N GLY A 30 -14.28 18.55 16.43
CA GLY A 30 -15.36 17.63 16.12
C GLY A 30 -16.15 17.37 17.39
N ARG A 31 -17.32 17.98 17.52
CA ARG A 31 -18.38 17.70 18.51
C ARG A 31 -18.43 16.20 18.84
N ARG A 32 -17.80 15.81 19.95
CA ARG A 32 -17.83 14.43 20.46
C ARG A 32 -19.08 14.31 21.30
N ASP A 33 -20.20 14.03 20.66
CA ASP A 33 -21.35 13.53 21.40
C ASP A 33 -20.90 12.18 22.00
N ASP A 34 -20.79 12.11 23.34
CA ASP A 34 -20.25 10.97 24.08
C ASP A 34 -20.97 9.65 23.78
N ALA A 35 -22.13 9.69 23.12
CA ALA A 35 -22.94 8.54 22.73
C ALA A 35 -22.30 7.69 21.62
N ASP A 36 -21.55 8.29 20.69
CA ASP A 36 -21.00 7.62 19.48
C ASP A 36 -19.49 7.33 19.56
N ALA A 37 -18.92 7.47 20.76
CA ALA A 37 -17.52 7.12 21.00
C ALA A 37 -17.32 5.60 20.97
N ASP A 38 -16.29 5.15 20.23
CA ASP A 38 -15.81 3.75 20.24
C ASP A 38 -15.79 3.20 21.68
N PRO A 39 -16.43 2.06 21.94
CA PRO A 39 -16.49 1.47 23.28
C PRO A 39 -15.11 1.23 23.91
N LEU A 40 -14.06 1.02 23.10
CA LEU A 40 -12.68 0.93 23.58
C LEU A 40 -12.12 2.28 24.03
N LEU A 41 -12.38 3.35 23.28
CA LEU A 41 -11.95 4.70 23.68
C LEU A 41 -12.63 5.16 24.95
N ARG A 42 -13.92 4.83 25.12
CA ARG A 42 -14.66 5.11 26.36
C ARG A 42 -14.04 4.36 27.55
N ARG A 43 -13.68 3.09 27.37
CA ARG A 43 -12.99 2.29 28.41
C ARG A 43 -11.61 2.83 28.75
N ILE A 44 -10.80 3.20 27.76
CA ILE A 44 -9.45 3.74 27.99
C ILE A 44 -9.51 5.05 28.77
N ARG A 45 -10.44 5.95 28.43
CA ARG A 45 -10.61 7.22 29.18
C ARG A 45 -11.13 7.01 30.61
N SER A 46 -11.91 5.95 30.85
CA SER A 46 -12.42 5.63 32.19
C SER A 46 -11.38 4.98 33.13
N LEU A 47 -10.21 4.59 32.62
CA LEU A 47 -9.15 4.01 33.44
C LEU A 47 -8.41 5.11 34.21
N THR A 48 -8.46 5.04 35.53
CA THR A 48 -7.65 5.88 36.41
C THR A 48 -6.18 5.53 36.23
N ILE A 49 -5.38 6.51 35.78
CA ILE A 49 -3.93 6.37 35.70
C ILE A 49 -3.40 6.17 37.12
N ALA A 50 -2.91 4.97 37.41
CA ALA A 50 -2.27 4.69 38.67
C ALA A 50 -1.00 5.56 38.81
N PRO A 51 -0.69 6.06 40.02
CA PRO A 51 0.55 6.78 40.25
C PRO A 51 1.74 5.90 39.82
N PRO A 52 2.78 6.49 39.21
CA PRO A 52 3.94 5.74 38.75
C PRO A 52 4.54 4.96 39.93
N LEU A 53 4.65 3.64 39.79
CA LEU A 53 5.19 2.76 40.83
C LEU A 53 6.67 3.03 41.13
N LEU A 54 7.34 3.74 40.23
CA LEU A 54 8.72 4.15 40.36
C LEU A 54 8.75 5.67 40.55
N SER A 55 8.62 6.12 41.80
CA SER A 55 9.16 7.42 42.15
C SER A 55 10.65 7.33 41.85
N SER A 56 11.14 8.18 40.94
CA SER A 56 12.57 8.32 40.67
C SER A 56 13.29 8.49 41.99
N GLN A 57 14.05 7.48 42.39
CA GLN A 57 14.93 7.53 43.54
C GLN A 57 16.05 8.52 43.21
N SER A 58 15.78 9.81 43.43
CA SER A 58 16.79 10.85 43.53
C SER A 58 17.43 10.75 44.90
N GLU A 59 18.75 10.87 44.93
CA GLU A 59 19.58 11.15 46.12
C GLU A 59 19.85 9.96 47.06
N SER A 60 20.79 9.10 46.68
CA SER A 60 21.91 8.80 47.59
C SER A 60 23.06 8.17 46.80
N GLU A 61 24.19 8.85 46.81
CA GLU A 61 25.45 8.44 46.22
C GLU A 61 25.94 7.12 46.83
N ALA A 62 26.01 6.09 46.00
CA ALA A 62 27.04 5.07 46.09
C ALA A 62 27.30 4.63 44.66
N GLU A 63 28.51 4.87 44.16
CA GLU A 63 28.92 4.46 42.83
C GLU A 63 28.89 2.93 42.70
N SER A 64 27.74 2.36 42.41
CA SER A 64 27.64 0.97 41.98
C SER A 64 28.11 0.92 40.53
N SER A 65 29.41 0.64 40.36
CA SER A 65 30.03 0.37 39.06
C SER A 65 29.12 -0.54 38.23
N LEU A 66 28.95 -0.23 36.93
CA LEU A 66 28.15 -1.01 35.98
C LEU A 66 28.53 -2.51 35.96
N THR A 67 29.78 -2.84 36.31
CA THR A 67 30.23 -4.23 36.46
C THR A 67 29.55 -4.94 37.63
N ASP A 68 29.27 -4.23 38.73
CA ASP A 68 28.61 -4.77 39.91
C ASP A 68 27.10 -5.00 39.66
N ILE A 69 26.51 -4.22 38.75
CA ILE A 69 25.13 -4.40 38.26
C ILE A 69 25.03 -5.61 37.33
N LEU A 70 26.02 -5.81 36.44
CA LEU A 70 26.06 -6.97 35.53
C LEU A 70 26.38 -8.29 36.23
N VAL A 71 27.18 -8.24 37.30
CA VAL A 71 27.60 -9.42 38.07
C VAL A 71 26.63 -9.74 39.21
N ARG A 72 25.81 -8.79 39.65
CA ARG A 72 24.62 -9.08 40.46
C ARG A 72 23.64 -9.90 39.62
N LYS A 73 23.79 -11.22 39.73
CA LYS A 73 22.72 -12.17 39.43
C LYS A 73 21.46 -11.63 40.09
N PRO A 74 20.40 -11.31 39.33
CA PRO A 74 19.19 -10.73 39.91
C PRO A 74 18.72 -11.69 40.99
N SER A 75 18.87 -11.28 42.26
CA SER A 75 18.31 -11.98 43.39
C SER A 75 16.86 -12.22 43.05
N THR A 76 16.51 -13.50 42.97
CA THR A 76 15.20 -14.04 42.62
C THR A 76 14.09 -13.11 43.11
N SER A 77 13.74 -12.15 42.25
CA SER A 77 12.57 -11.34 42.45
C SER A 77 11.46 -12.34 42.24
N SER A 78 10.68 -12.56 43.30
CA SER A 78 9.37 -13.16 43.23
C SER A 78 8.47 -12.24 42.40
N ALA A 79 8.79 -12.10 41.10
CA ALA A 79 7.82 -11.83 40.08
C ALA A 79 6.78 -12.92 40.30
N ALA A 80 5.58 -12.50 40.67
CA ALA A 80 4.44 -13.37 40.83
C ALA A 80 4.49 -14.39 39.69
N SER A 81 4.92 -15.60 40.04
CA SER A 81 4.97 -16.72 39.12
C SER A 81 3.52 -17.06 38.91
N GLY A 82 2.88 -16.31 38.02
CA GLY A 82 1.65 -16.74 37.38
C GLY A 82 2.01 -18.10 36.81
N ASN A 83 1.58 -19.13 37.52
CA ASN A 83 1.87 -20.53 37.24
C ASN A 83 1.11 -20.91 35.97
N LEU A 84 1.52 -20.33 34.84
CA LEU A 84 1.03 -20.70 33.53
C LEU A 84 1.60 -22.08 33.26
N ASN A 85 0.71 -23.06 33.24
CA ASN A 85 1.09 -24.43 33.01
C ASN A 85 1.82 -24.51 31.66
N PRO A 86 3.06 -25.02 31.61
CA PRO A 86 3.85 -25.03 30.38
C PRO A 86 3.19 -25.83 29.25
N ASN A 87 2.35 -26.82 29.59
CA ASN A 87 1.60 -27.57 28.59
C ASN A 87 0.52 -26.73 27.92
N VAL A 88 -0.21 -25.90 28.69
CA VAL A 88 -1.24 -25.00 28.13
C VAL A 88 -0.59 -23.95 27.23
N LEU A 89 0.60 -23.46 27.60
CA LEU A 89 1.36 -22.54 26.78
C LEU A 89 1.84 -23.20 25.47
N ALA A 90 2.33 -24.44 25.53
CA ALA A 90 2.75 -25.21 24.36
C ALA A 90 1.56 -25.51 23.42
N GLU A 91 0.39 -25.82 23.97
CA GLU A 91 -0.85 -26.02 23.23
C GLU A 91 -1.29 -24.74 22.52
N LEU A 92 -1.27 -23.59 23.22
CA LEU A 92 -1.59 -22.29 22.62
C LEU A 92 -0.65 -21.95 21.45
N PHE A 93 0.66 -22.20 21.60
CA PHE A 93 1.62 -22.00 20.51
C PHE A 93 1.40 -22.95 19.34
N SER A 94 0.98 -24.19 19.60
CA SER A 94 0.65 -25.16 18.57
C SER A 94 -0.58 -24.71 17.78
N MET A 95 -1.66 -24.34 18.48
CA MET A 95 -2.89 -23.82 17.87
C MET A 95 -2.63 -22.55 17.07
N TYR A 96 -1.79 -21.64 17.58
CA TYR A 96 -1.38 -20.43 16.85
C TYR A 96 -0.56 -20.75 15.61
N ARG A 97 0.35 -21.73 15.68
CA ARG A 97 1.15 -22.16 14.52
C ARG A 97 0.29 -22.79 13.43
N GLU A 98 -0.66 -23.65 13.80
CA GLU A 98 -1.61 -24.23 12.85
C GLU A 98 -2.45 -23.14 12.17
N TRP A 99 -2.96 -22.19 12.96
CA TRP A 99 -3.70 -21.04 12.42
C TRP A 99 -2.84 -20.18 11.48
N GLN A 100 -1.56 -19.96 11.79
CA GLN A 100 -0.63 -19.25 10.91
C GLN A 100 -0.41 -19.99 9.60
N GLU A 101 -0.22 -21.30 9.65
CA GLU A 101 -0.02 -22.13 8.46
C GLU A 101 -1.27 -22.17 7.58
N GLU A 102 -2.45 -22.31 8.18
CA GLU A 102 -3.72 -22.26 7.43
C GLU A 102 -3.94 -20.89 6.77
N ASN A 103 -3.62 -19.80 7.46
CA ASN A 103 -3.70 -18.46 6.87
C ASN A 103 -2.71 -18.27 5.73
N ALA A 104 -1.46 -18.72 5.89
CA ALA A 104 -0.46 -18.67 4.83
C ALA A 104 -0.93 -19.44 3.59
N LYS A 105 -1.47 -20.65 3.79
CA LYS A 105 -2.05 -21.47 2.71
C LYS A 105 -3.20 -20.75 2.00
N ARG A 106 -4.14 -20.18 2.75
CA ARG A 106 -5.29 -19.44 2.19
C ARG A 106 -4.85 -18.21 1.40
N ILE A 107 -3.83 -17.48 1.88
CA ILE A 107 -3.26 -16.34 1.17
C ILE A 107 -2.60 -16.81 -0.13
N SER A 108 -1.80 -17.88 -0.08
CA SER A 108 -1.14 -18.44 -1.26
C SER A 108 -2.14 -18.87 -2.34
N GLN A 109 -3.21 -19.56 -1.95
CA GLN A 109 -4.26 -19.98 -2.90
C GLN A 109 -4.96 -18.79 -3.56
N LYS A 110 -5.24 -17.73 -2.79
CA LYS A 110 -5.82 -16.51 -3.35
C LYS A 110 -4.87 -15.79 -4.29
N GLN A 111 -3.57 -15.76 -3.98
CA GLN A 111 -2.57 -15.16 -4.88
C GLN A 111 -2.49 -15.93 -6.19
N GLU A 112 -2.47 -17.26 -6.14
CA GLU A 112 -2.47 -18.12 -7.34
C GLU A 112 -3.72 -17.90 -8.21
N GLU A 113 -4.92 -17.80 -7.59
CA GLU A 113 -6.15 -17.51 -8.35
C GLU A 113 -6.10 -16.13 -9.03
N ILE A 114 -5.57 -15.12 -8.35
CA ILE A 114 -5.42 -13.77 -8.89
C ILE A 114 -4.43 -13.76 -10.06
N GLU A 115 -3.28 -14.44 -9.91
CA GLU A 115 -2.27 -14.55 -10.96
C GLU A 115 -2.82 -15.20 -12.22
N ASN A 116 -3.54 -16.32 -12.08
CA ASN A 116 -4.21 -17.01 -13.19
C ASN A 116 -5.23 -16.10 -13.91
N LYS A 117 -5.97 -15.26 -13.16
CA LYS A 117 -6.92 -14.29 -13.74
C LYS A 117 -6.21 -13.17 -14.48
N ILE A 118 -5.08 -12.68 -13.95
CA ILE A 118 -4.26 -11.65 -14.60
C ILE A 118 -3.69 -12.18 -15.91
N GLU A 119 -3.11 -13.38 -15.90
CA GLU A 119 -2.54 -14.00 -17.11
C GLU A 119 -3.63 -14.20 -18.19
N THR A 120 -4.82 -14.67 -17.78
CA THR A 120 -5.95 -14.81 -18.70
C THR A 120 -6.40 -13.46 -19.27
N ALA A 121 -6.50 -12.43 -18.42
CA ALA A 121 -6.90 -11.09 -18.85
C ALA A 121 -5.88 -10.47 -19.81
N ASP A 122 -4.58 -10.64 -19.55
CA ASP A 122 -3.50 -10.14 -20.41
C ASP A 122 -3.53 -10.84 -21.79
N ALA A 123 -3.65 -12.18 -21.80
CA ALA A 123 -3.78 -12.95 -23.04
C ALA A 123 -5.00 -12.51 -23.89
N LEU A 124 -6.11 -12.20 -23.23
CA LEU A 124 -7.31 -11.68 -23.92
C LEU A 124 -7.11 -10.24 -24.42
N ALA A 125 -6.48 -9.37 -23.63
CA ALA A 125 -6.18 -8.00 -24.02
C ALA A 125 -5.27 -7.95 -25.26
N VAL A 126 -4.22 -8.77 -25.29
CA VAL A 126 -3.33 -8.91 -26.45
C VAL A 126 -4.10 -9.37 -27.69
N LYS A 127 -4.95 -10.40 -27.56
CA LYS A 127 -5.78 -10.90 -28.68
C LYS A 127 -6.76 -9.84 -29.19
N LEU A 128 -7.37 -9.07 -28.28
CA LEU A 128 -8.29 -8.00 -28.65
C LEU A 128 -7.55 -6.89 -29.41
N LEU A 129 -6.39 -6.47 -28.93
CA LEU A 129 -5.55 -5.46 -29.58
C LEU A 129 -5.11 -5.92 -30.98
N GLN A 130 -4.70 -7.19 -31.12
CA GLN A 130 -4.34 -7.78 -32.41
C GLN A 130 -5.51 -7.75 -33.40
N ARG A 131 -6.72 -8.16 -32.98
CA ARG A 131 -7.92 -8.10 -33.83
C ARG A 131 -8.27 -6.68 -34.23
N PHE A 132 -8.17 -5.74 -33.29
CA PHE A 132 -8.46 -4.33 -33.57
C PHE A 132 -7.48 -3.75 -34.59
N ASN A 133 -6.18 -3.97 -34.42
CA ASN A 133 -5.16 -3.52 -35.36
C ASN A 133 -5.32 -4.15 -36.76
N TYR A 134 -5.63 -5.44 -36.82
CA TYR A 134 -5.93 -6.10 -38.10
C TYR A 134 -7.15 -5.45 -38.79
N SER A 135 -8.22 -5.19 -38.03
CA SER A 135 -9.42 -4.52 -38.54
C SER A 135 -9.08 -3.13 -39.09
N LEU A 136 -8.32 -2.33 -38.35
CA LEU A 136 -7.87 -1.01 -38.79
C LEU A 136 -7.04 -1.08 -40.06
N TYR A 137 -6.11 -2.02 -40.15
CA TYR A 137 -5.30 -2.21 -41.35
C TYR A 137 -6.17 -2.57 -42.56
N SER A 138 -7.12 -3.49 -42.39
CA SER A 138 -8.07 -3.91 -43.44
C SER A 138 -8.94 -2.75 -43.92
N MET A 139 -9.53 -1.98 -42.99
CA MET A 139 -10.33 -0.80 -43.31
C MET A 139 -9.51 0.27 -44.04
N ARG A 140 -8.29 0.54 -43.56
CA ARG A 140 -7.39 1.52 -44.18
C ARG A 140 -6.99 1.10 -45.58
N SER A 141 -6.66 -0.18 -45.76
CA SER A 141 -6.36 -0.76 -47.09
C SER A 141 -7.56 -0.64 -48.02
N THR A 142 -8.76 -1.02 -47.57
CA THR A 142 -9.98 -0.92 -48.38
C THR A 142 -10.28 0.53 -48.77
N SER A 143 -10.18 1.46 -47.81
CA SER A 143 -10.36 2.89 -48.05
C SER A 143 -9.35 3.44 -49.06
N HIS A 144 -8.08 3.03 -48.95
CA HIS A 144 -7.04 3.43 -49.88
C HIS A 144 -7.32 2.92 -51.30
N ASN A 145 -7.66 1.64 -51.45
CA ASN A 145 -8.02 1.05 -52.74
C ASN A 145 -9.24 1.74 -53.37
N LEU A 146 -10.27 2.06 -52.58
CA LEU A 146 -11.45 2.80 -53.08
C LEU A 146 -11.10 4.23 -53.51
N ALA A 147 -10.26 4.92 -52.73
CA ALA A 147 -9.81 6.26 -53.08
C ALA A 147 -8.96 6.25 -54.38
N GLU A 148 -8.08 5.28 -54.54
CA GLU A 148 -7.29 5.12 -55.77
C GLU A 148 -8.17 4.79 -56.97
N GLY A 149 -9.13 3.86 -56.83
CA GLY A 149 -10.08 3.53 -57.90
C GLY A 149 -10.92 4.73 -58.35
N ASN A 150 -11.37 5.57 -57.41
CA ASN A 150 -12.11 6.79 -57.73
C ASN A 150 -11.24 7.83 -58.46
N ASN A 151 -10.00 8.04 -58.01
CA ASN A 151 -9.06 8.92 -58.68
C ASN A 151 -8.68 8.41 -60.08
N GLY A 152 -8.52 7.10 -60.26
CA GLY A 152 -8.28 6.47 -61.56
C GLY A 152 -9.42 6.67 -62.55
N LEU A 153 -10.67 6.52 -62.10
CA LEU A 153 -11.87 6.77 -62.92
C LEU A 153 -11.98 8.25 -63.33
N LEU A 154 -11.80 9.18 -62.39
CA LEU A 154 -11.82 10.61 -62.70
C LEU A 154 -10.76 10.99 -63.73
N ARG A 155 -9.56 10.40 -63.62
CA ARG A 155 -8.46 10.62 -64.58
C ARG A 155 -8.79 10.10 -65.98
N LEU A 156 -9.42 8.93 -66.09
CA LEU A 156 -9.86 8.38 -67.38
C LEU A 156 -10.97 9.22 -68.02
N VAL A 157 -11.95 9.67 -67.23
CA VAL A 157 -13.05 10.52 -67.73
C VAL A 157 -12.51 11.87 -68.23
N LEU A 158 -11.58 12.49 -67.51
CA LEU A 158 -10.93 13.72 -67.96
C LEU A 158 -10.16 13.53 -69.27
N HIS A 159 -9.46 12.40 -69.43
CA HIS A 159 -8.69 12.13 -70.65
C HIS A 159 -9.59 11.82 -71.86
N LEU A 160 -10.79 11.29 -71.65
CA LEU A 160 -11.79 11.07 -72.72
C LEU A 160 -12.51 12.35 -73.15
N TYR A 161 -12.48 13.40 -72.33
CA TYR A 161 -13.15 14.69 -72.58
C TYR A 161 -12.20 15.83 -72.98
N THR A 162 -10.91 15.55 -73.15
CA THR A 162 -9.88 16.49 -73.65
C THR A 162 -9.26 15.97 -74.93
#